data_AF-A0A1E4HUV6-F1
#
_entry.id   AF-A0A1E4HUV6-F1
#
_cell.length_a   1.000
_cell.length_b   1.000
_cell.length_c   1.000
_cell.angle_alpha   90.00
_cell.angle_beta   90.00
_cell.angle_gamma   90.00
#
_symmetry.space_group_name_H-M   'P 1'
#
loop_
_entity.id
_entity.type
_entity.pdbx_description
1 polymer ?
#
loop_
_entity_poly.entity_id
_entity_poly.type
_entity_poly.pdbx_seq_one_letter_code
_entity_poly.pdbx_strand_id
1 'polypeptide(L)'
;MSRGGDPMGLTVLAAATAAALVTAGLTPAVTTTPVDPSACPTPTAVTAPACAGGSSAGAGSATVPGAVACPGTAIVTKRPFFQKADWLWDPIPDGAKLDPQSSAMAKELSSGDHILNTGDFGVALVDPDDIPADAPRSAVPVSENWGPDPLAGIEVPIPPDLKIPPGSDGHVAIADEKTNTVVNLWVTKKSGNGLRANWGAAVPLDGDGREHNGSSTGAGIARYASVVRAEEIADGHIPHALFFSTNVVKPKEVRYPATKTDGSNMDGAGSPIPEGARVQLDPSVDVDAISGMSPGEKTIAKALQEYGAYVGDNGGARMAFIAEYAPDSDAYENAGLSGDYVGLKSIPWDKLRVLSDWSGGTQPTPADPGSSSSSSSSSSDEESADTEQVPPTTPSAPADCVPGSGTAVVPGAPVVPGAPAVPGAPAVPGSPAVPGAPVVPQTAEAVPQAPPVVSQTVPVMPQAVVVVPPTTAPVVPASPGDVPVG
;
A
#
# COMPACT_ATOMS: atom_id res chain seq x y z
N MET A 1 -64.56 47.79 -4.00
CA MET A 1 -64.01 48.62 -2.91
C MET A 1 -62.61 48.05 -2.63
N SER A 2 -61.53 48.50 -3.28
CA SER A 2 -60.65 49.66 -2.93
C SER A 2 -60.30 49.63 -1.44
N ARG A 3 -59.05 49.52 -0.97
CA ARG A 3 -57.74 50.09 -1.36
C ARG A 3 -56.63 49.09 -0.91
N GLY A 4 -55.41 48.99 -1.45
CA GLY A 4 -54.54 49.95 -2.15
C GLY A 4 -53.33 50.31 -1.25
N GLY A 5 -52.10 50.03 -1.70
CA GLY A 5 -50.87 50.54 -1.06
C GLY A 5 -49.59 49.75 -1.36
N ASP A 6 -48.89 50.15 -2.42
CA ASP A 6 -47.57 49.67 -2.90
C ASP A 6 -46.36 50.06 -2.02
N PRO A 7 -45.17 49.48 -2.27
CA PRO A 7 -43.95 49.59 -1.46
C PRO A 7 -42.95 50.64 -1.98
N MET A 8 -42.14 51.25 -1.11
CA MET A 8 -40.94 52.03 -1.47
C MET A 8 -39.97 52.13 -0.28
N GLY A 9 -38.65 52.07 -0.53
CA GLY A 9 -37.68 52.85 0.27
C GLY A 9 -36.38 52.18 0.68
N LEU A 10 -35.40 52.19 -0.23
CA LEU A 10 -33.96 52.02 0.00
C LEU A 10 -33.41 53.11 0.95
N THR A 11 -32.61 52.78 1.98
CA THR A 11 -31.56 53.70 2.49
C THR A 11 -30.43 52.92 3.16
N VAL A 12 -29.24 53.12 2.60
CA VAL A 12 -27.91 52.74 3.08
C VAL A 12 -27.50 53.69 4.21
N LEU A 13 -26.92 53.19 5.30
CA LEU A 13 -26.05 53.99 6.17
C LEU A 13 -24.77 53.21 6.50
N ALA A 14 -23.67 53.82 6.08
CA ALA A 14 -22.29 53.45 6.37
C ALA A 14 -21.93 53.73 7.83
N ALA A 15 -21.04 52.90 8.41
CA ALA A 15 -20.30 53.21 9.62
C ALA A 15 -18.80 53.31 9.28
N ALA A 16 -18.17 54.29 9.90
CA ALA A 16 -16.97 54.96 9.45
C ALA A 16 -15.65 54.23 9.75
N THR A 17 -14.69 54.57 8.90
CA THR A 17 -13.25 54.35 8.97
C THR A 17 -12.59 54.92 10.23
N ALA A 18 -11.61 54.19 10.78
CA ALA A 18 -10.52 54.75 11.57
C ALA A 18 -9.20 54.29 10.96
N ALA A 19 -8.44 55.26 10.43
CA ALA A 19 -7.07 55.10 9.97
C ALA A 19 -6.10 55.25 11.15
N ALA A 20 -5.08 54.40 11.21
CA ALA A 20 -3.88 54.64 12.00
C ALA A 20 -2.64 54.33 11.15
N LEU A 21 -1.65 55.20 11.31
CA LEU A 21 -0.50 55.45 10.46
C LEU A 21 0.64 54.43 10.65
N VAL A 22 1.41 54.28 9.59
CA VAL A 22 2.69 53.58 9.37
C VAL A 22 3.75 53.74 10.47
N THR A 23 4.44 52.63 10.79
CA THR A 23 5.89 52.67 11.09
C THR A 23 6.60 51.49 10.43
N ALA A 24 7.44 51.78 9.44
CA ALA A 24 8.33 50.83 8.79
C ALA A 24 9.51 50.50 9.70
N GLY A 25 9.76 49.21 9.94
CA GLY A 25 10.97 48.69 10.60
C GLY A 25 11.84 47.94 9.59
N LEU A 26 12.99 48.52 9.25
CA LEU A 26 14.09 47.91 8.50
C LEU A 26 14.92 47.00 9.43
N THR A 27 15.18 45.74 9.03
CA THR A 27 16.32 44.93 9.49
C THR A 27 16.68 43.85 8.44
N PRO A 28 17.94 43.36 8.39
CA PRO A 28 18.76 43.39 7.19
C PRO A 28 18.76 42.11 6.33
N ALA A 29 19.19 42.28 5.08
CA ALA A 29 19.53 41.22 4.15
C ALA A 29 20.69 40.36 4.67
N VAL A 30 20.49 39.04 4.71
CA VAL A 30 21.55 38.05 4.91
C VAL A 30 22.18 37.76 3.55
N THR A 31 23.40 38.24 3.37
CA THR A 31 24.26 37.92 2.23
C THR A 31 24.83 36.51 2.45
N THR A 32 24.42 35.53 1.66
CA THR A 32 25.07 34.21 1.62
C THR A 32 26.22 34.24 0.61
N THR A 33 27.46 34.12 1.11
CA THR A 33 28.64 33.83 0.29
C THR A 33 28.67 32.34 -0.06
N PRO A 34 29.06 31.94 -1.29
CA PRO A 34 29.22 30.52 -1.63
C PRO A 34 30.46 29.93 -0.93
N VAL A 35 30.34 28.75 -0.33
CA VAL A 35 31.46 28.01 0.27
C VAL A 35 31.85 26.84 -0.65
N ASP A 36 33.15 26.75 -0.91
CA ASP A 36 33.86 25.76 -1.75
C ASP A 36 33.67 24.30 -1.23
N PRO A 37 33.29 23.32 -2.07
CA PRO A 37 32.97 21.94 -1.63
C PRO A 37 34.19 21.03 -1.39
N SER A 38 35.41 21.55 -1.23
CA SER A 38 36.63 20.73 -1.23
C SER A 38 37.20 20.34 0.14
N ALA A 39 36.44 20.39 1.25
CA ALA A 39 36.98 20.12 2.59
C ALA A 39 36.12 19.17 3.44
N CYS A 40 36.18 17.87 3.15
CA CYS A 40 35.84 16.81 4.11
C CYS A 40 37.09 15.94 4.37
N PRO A 41 37.61 15.85 5.61
CA PRO A 41 38.67 14.90 5.92
C PRO A 41 38.12 13.47 6.03
N THR A 42 38.85 12.51 5.48
CA THR A 42 38.56 11.06 5.56
C THR A 42 38.71 10.55 7.01
N PRO A 43 37.77 9.75 7.56
CA PRO A 43 37.91 9.25 8.92
C PRO A 43 38.94 8.12 8.99
N THR A 44 39.93 8.30 9.88
CA THR A 44 40.90 7.26 10.27
C THR A 44 40.28 6.34 11.31
N ALA A 45 40.40 5.02 11.12
CA ALA A 45 39.89 4.00 12.02
C ALA A 45 40.50 4.10 13.42
N VAL A 46 39.67 4.03 14.46
CA VAL A 46 40.12 3.88 15.86
C VAL A 46 39.46 2.65 16.48
N THR A 47 40.31 1.75 16.94
CA THR A 47 40.02 0.48 17.61
C THR A 47 39.40 0.71 19.00
N ALA A 48 38.35 -0.03 19.35
CA ALA A 48 37.68 0.02 20.64
C ALA A 48 38.45 -0.72 21.76
N PRO A 49 38.38 -0.28 23.03
CA PRO A 49 38.64 -1.13 24.17
C PRO A 49 37.36 -1.52 24.94
N ALA A 50 37.51 -2.59 25.72
CA ALA A 50 36.49 -3.49 26.25
C ALA A 50 35.62 -2.96 27.41
N CYS A 51 34.52 -3.69 27.63
CA CYS A 51 33.47 -3.52 28.63
C CYS A 51 33.93 -3.49 30.11
N ALA A 52 33.27 -2.65 30.91
CA ALA A 52 33.02 -2.87 32.35
C ALA A 52 31.75 -2.10 32.77
N GLY A 53 30.89 -2.73 33.56
CA GLY A 53 29.57 -2.21 33.96
C GLY A 53 29.56 -1.30 35.19
N GLY A 54 28.41 -0.68 35.46
CA GLY A 54 28.10 0.05 36.69
C GLY A 54 27.00 1.11 36.52
N SER A 55 26.02 1.12 37.42
CA SER A 55 24.73 1.82 37.34
C SER A 55 24.73 3.34 37.65
N SER A 56 23.77 4.02 37.01
CA SER A 56 22.92 5.16 37.44
C SER A 56 23.45 6.60 37.52
N ALA A 57 22.49 7.49 37.16
CA ALA A 57 22.33 8.92 37.45
C ALA A 57 22.86 9.97 36.44
N GLY A 58 21.89 10.48 35.66
CA GLY A 58 21.68 11.87 35.21
C GLY A 58 22.86 12.83 35.01
N ALA A 59 22.98 13.36 33.78
CA ALA A 59 22.86 14.79 33.45
C ALA A 59 23.50 15.11 32.08
N GLY A 60 22.89 16.05 31.36
CA GLY A 60 23.62 17.00 30.52
C GLY A 60 23.69 16.67 29.03
N SER A 61 22.69 17.13 28.27
CA SER A 61 22.86 17.39 26.85
C SER A 61 23.85 18.55 26.67
N ALA A 62 25.02 18.26 26.10
CA ALA A 62 25.98 19.24 25.64
C ALA A 62 25.96 19.26 24.11
N THR A 63 25.16 20.15 23.52
CA THR A 63 25.23 20.44 22.08
C THR A 63 26.48 21.26 21.77
N VAL A 64 27.38 20.69 20.97
CA VAL A 64 28.47 21.42 20.31
C VAL A 64 27.87 22.21 19.15
N PRO A 65 28.00 23.55 19.08
CA PRO A 65 27.55 24.32 17.94
C PRO A 65 28.44 24.05 16.72
N GLY A 66 27.85 23.58 15.61
CA GLY A 66 28.54 23.49 14.31
C GLY A 66 28.62 22.11 13.65
N ALA A 67 28.00 21.07 14.21
CA ALA A 67 27.82 19.82 13.49
C ALA A 67 26.69 19.99 12.45
N VAL A 68 27.05 20.12 11.18
CA VAL A 68 26.12 19.97 10.06
C VAL A 68 25.61 18.53 10.09
N ALA A 69 24.33 18.33 10.38
CA ALA A 69 23.72 17.02 10.28
C ALA A 69 23.70 16.60 8.81
N CYS A 70 24.44 15.53 8.49
CA CYS A 70 24.17 14.78 7.25
C CYS A 70 22.73 14.26 7.31
N PRO A 71 21.97 14.22 6.20
CA PRO A 71 20.68 13.54 6.17
C PRO A 71 20.95 12.04 6.30
N GLY A 72 21.04 11.57 7.54
CA GLY A 72 21.16 10.18 7.90
C GLY A 72 19.90 9.77 8.63
N THR A 73 19.18 8.83 8.03
CA THR A 73 18.17 7.93 8.63
C THR A 73 17.46 8.55 9.83
N ALA A 74 16.33 9.22 9.59
CA ALA A 74 15.40 9.56 10.66
C ALA A 74 14.90 8.24 11.26
N ILE A 75 15.56 7.77 12.32
CA ILE A 75 15.04 6.68 13.13
C ILE A 75 13.80 7.26 13.81
N VAL A 76 12.62 6.70 13.50
CA VAL A 76 11.40 6.96 14.26
C VAL A 76 11.66 6.52 15.70
N THR A 77 12.04 7.47 16.57
CA THR A 77 12.53 7.16 17.93
C THR A 77 11.43 6.67 18.87
N LYS A 78 10.15 6.79 18.47
CA LYS A 78 9.02 6.19 19.17
C LYS A 78 8.04 5.61 18.14
N ARG A 79 8.13 4.30 17.89
CA ARG A 79 7.15 3.54 17.11
C ARG A 79 5.90 3.35 17.99
N PRO A 80 4.73 3.91 17.64
CA PRO A 80 3.54 3.88 18.50
C PRO A 80 2.93 2.48 18.63
N PHE A 81 3.07 1.66 17.58
CA PHE A 81 2.59 0.29 17.52
C PHE A 81 3.55 -0.55 16.66
N PHE A 82 3.45 -1.87 16.79
CA PHE A 82 4.29 -2.83 16.09
C PHE A 82 5.77 -2.44 16.14
N GLN A 83 6.31 -2.25 17.35
CA GLN A 83 7.66 -1.74 17.56
C GLN A 83 8.73 -2.64 16.93
N LYS A 84 8.43 -3.90 16.61
CA LYS A 84 9.35 -4.85 15.96
C LYS A 84 9.18 -4.89 14.43
N ALA A 85 8.30 -4.07 13.85
CA ALA A 85 8.05 -4.00 12.41
C ALA A 85 9.04 -3.04 11.72
N ASP A 86 10.30 -3.45 11.57
CA ASP A 86 11.30 -2.65 10.83
C ASP A 86 10.84 -2.36 9.40
N TRP A 87 10.16 -3.32 8.76
CA TRP A 87 9.55 -3.15 7.43
C TRP A 87 8.56 -2.00 7.34
N LEU A 88 7.88 -1.67 8.44
CA LEU A 88 6.88 -0.60 8.48
C LEU A 88 7.55 0.76 8.70
N TRP A 89 8.49 0.84 9.64
CA TRP A 89 8.98 2.11 10.18
C TRP A 89 10.32 2.57 9.62
N ASP A 90 11.13 1.65 9.07
CA ASP A 90 12.47 2.04 8.60
C ASP A 90 12.39 2.62 7.18
N PRO A 91 13.01 3.79 6.95
CA PRO A 91 13.10 4.37 5.62
C PRO A 91 13.91 3.45 4.70
N ILE A 92 13.61 3.52 3.41
CA ILE A 92 14.37 2.79 2.39
C ILE A 92 15.78 3.39 2.32
N PRO A 93 16.84 2.58 2.47
CA PRO A 93 18.19 3.09 2.47
C PRO A 93 18.59 3.65 1.09
N ASP A 94 19.48 4.64 1.11
CA ASP A 94 20.11 5.15 -0.10
C ASP A 94 20.80 4.02 -0.88
N GLY A 95 20.64 4.01 -2.21
CA GLY A 95 21.22 2.99 -3.06
C GLY A 95 20.62 1.59 -2.88
N ALA A 96 19.42 1.48 -2.29
CA ALA A 96 18.64 0.24 -2.23
C ALA A 96 18.64 -0.49 -3.58
N LYS A 97 18.95 -1.79 -3.53
CA LYS A 97 18.97 -2.65 -4.71
C LYS A 97 17.55 -2.83 -5.25
N LEU A 98 17.43 -2.78 -6.56
CA LEU A 98 16.18 -2.99 -7.27
C LEU A 98 16.05 -4.44 -7.70
N ASP A 99 14.80 -4.89 -7.81
CA ASP A 99 14.48 -6.18 -8.41
C ASP A 99 14.93 -6.20 -9.89
N PRO A 100 15.48 -7.31 -10.42
CA PRO A 100 15.79 -7.44 -11.84
C PRO A 100 14.59 -7.18 -12.78
N GLN A 101 13.36 -7.45 -12.32
CA GLN A 101 12.10 -7.16 -13.01
C GLN A 101 11.46 -5.84 -12.58
N SER A 102 12.17 -4.98 -11.81
CA SER A 102 11.64 -3.72 -11.27
C SER A 102 10.96 -2.86 -12.33
N SER A 103 11.61 -2.65 -13.48
CA SER A 103 11.06 -1.82 -14.56
C SER A 103 9.81 -2.42 -15.20
N ALA A 104 9.71 -3.75 -15.26
CA ALA A 104 8.55 -4.43 -15.81
C ALA A 104 7.36 -4.36 -14.86
N MET A 105 7.57 -4.64 -13.57
CA MET A 105 6.52 -4.52 -12.54
C MET A 105 6.07 -3.07 -12.35
N ALA A 106 7.01 -2.12 -12.30
CA ALA A 106 6.70 -0.69 -12.21
C ALA A 106 5.88 -0.22 -13.42
N LYS A 107 6.17 -0.72 -14.63
CA LYS A 107 5.39 -0.41 -15.82
C LYS A 107 3.94 -0.90 -15.70
N GLU A 108 3.70 -2.11 -15.20
CA GLU A 108 2.34 -2.60 -14.95
C GLU A 108 1.63 -1.66 -13.96
N LEU A 109 2.28 -1.34 -12.84
CA LEU A 109 1.75 -0.47 -11.79
C LEU A 109 1.56 0.99 -12.22
N SER A 110 2.28 1.49 -13.21
CA SER A 110 2.19 2.89 -13.66
C SER A 110 0.90 3.25 -14.42
N SER A 111 0.12 2.24 -14.79
CA SER A 111 -1.08 2.39 -15.63
C SER A 111 -2.38 2.40 -14.82
N GLY A 112 -3.53 2.68 -15.46
CA GLY A 112 -4.83 2.56 -14.79
C GLY A 112 -5.04 3.55 -13.65
N ASP A 113 -5.89 3.18 -12.70
CA ASP A 113 -6.30 4.06 -11.60
C ASP A 113 -5.39 3.93 -10.38
N HIS A 114 -4.94 5.09 -9.89
CA HIS A 114 -4.22 5.27 -8.63
C HIS A 114 -5.07 6.09 -7.68
N ILE A 115 -5.53 5.43 -6.62
CA ILE A 115 -6.53 6.01 -5.72
C ILE A 115 -6.11 5.86 -4.25
N LEU A 116 -6.60 6.77 -3.42
CA LEU A 116 -6.65 6.63 -1.97
C LEU A 116 -8.10 6.39 -1.53
N ASN A 117 -8.33 5.28 -0.81
CA ASN A 117 -9.63 4.95 -0.25
C ASN A 117 -9.79 5.58 1.14
N THR A 118 -10.56 6.66 1.23
CA THR A 118 -10.85 7.39 2.49
C THR A 118 -12.26 7.12 3.01
N GLY A 119 -13.17 6.66 2.15
CA GLY A 119 -14.59 6.43 2.45
C GLY A 119 -14.94 4.95 2.58
N ASP A 120 -15.75 4.43 1.65
CA ASP A 120 -16.31 3.07 1.64
C ASP A 120 -15.30 1.97 2.01
N PHE A 121 -14.09 2.04 1.43
CA PHE A 121 -13.01 1.07 1.60
C PHE A 121 -11.85 1.60 2.45
N GLY A 122 -12.09 2.61 3.27
CA GLY A 122 -11.19 3.01 4.35
C GLY A 122 -11.20 2.00 5.49
N VAL A 123 -10.46 2.30 6.56
CA VAL A 123 -10.32 1.42 7.74
C VAL A 123 -10.69 2.17 9.01
N ALA A 124 -11.61 1.62 9.80
CA ALA A 124 -11.80 2.14 11.16
C ALA A 124 -10.64 1.70 12.04
N LEU A 125 -9.86 2.67 12.52
CA LEU A 125 -8.80 2.47 13.50
C LEU A 125 -9.34 2.84 14.88
N VAL A 126 -9.00 2.03 15.88
CA VAL A 126 -9.21 2.37 17.29
C VAL A 126 -7.86 2.29 17.97
N ASP A 127 -7.35 3.44 18.37
CA ASP A 127 -6.07 3.54 19.05
C ASP A 127 -6.23 3.19 20.54
N PRO A 128 -5.13 2.79 21.23
CA PRO A 128 -5.21 2.41 22.63
C PRO A 128 -5.82 3.48 23.54
N ASP A 129 -5.53 4.76 23.25
CA ASP A 129 -6.01 5.91 24.02
C ASP A 129 -7.52 6.16 23.83
N ASP A 130 -8.12 5.63 22.76
CA ASP A 130 -9.55 5.77 22.44
C ASP A 130 -10.42 4.67 23.05
N ILE A 131 -9.84 3.75 23.80
CA ILE A 131 -10.57 2.66 24.46
C ILE A 131 -10.86 3.06 25.91
N PRO A 132 -12.14 3.34 26.27
CA PRO A 132 -12.51 3.60 27.66
C PRO A 132 -12.13 2.43 28.56
N ALA A 133 -11.68 2.73 29.79
CA ALA A 133 -11.29 1.70 30.76
C ALA A 133 -12.43 0.72 31.10
N ASP A 134 -13.67 1.17 30.99
CA ASP A 134 -14.92 0.43 31.21
C ASP A 134 -15.60 -0.04 29.91
N ALA A 135 -14.91 0.07 28.76
CA ALA A 135 -15.45 -0.39 27.49
C ALA A 135 -15.90 -1.87 27.60
N PRO A 136 -17.12 -2.21 27.16
CA PRO A 136 -17.59 -3.58 27.16
C PRO A 136 -16.69 -4.42 26.26
N ARG A 137 -16.43 -5.65 26.69
CA ARG A 137 -15.61 -6.62 25.95
C ARG A 137 -16.44 -7.83 25.62
N SER A 138 -16.28 -8.34 24.40
CA SER A 138 -16.94 -9.58 23.99
C SER A 138 -16.10 -10.34 22.97
N ALA A 139 -16.38 -11.63 22.84
CA ALA A 139 -15.92 -12.40 21.70
C ALA A 139 -16.50 -11.83 20.39
N VAL A 140 -15.76 -11.99 19.30
CA VAL A 140 -16.17 -11.61 17.94
C VAL A 140 -16.36 -12.89 17.13
N PRO A 141 -17.59 -13.36 16.91
CA PRO A 141 -17.82 -14.53 16.07
C PRO A 141 -17.37 -14.26 14.63
N VAL A 142 -16.62 -15.21 14.07
CA VAL A 142 -16.25 -15.26 12.65
C VAL A 142 -17.17 -16.22 11.89
N SER A 143 -17.54 -15.89 10.65
CA SER A 143 -18.46 -16.72 9.85
C SER A 143 -17.78 -17.60 8.82
N GLU A 144 -16.59 -17.23 8.34
CA GLU A 144 -15.84 -18.04 7.39
C GLU A 144 -15.21 -19.26 8.07
N ASN A 145 -14.98 -20.32 7.29
CA ASN A 145 -14.38 -21.57 7.76
C ASN A 145 -13.03 -21.82 7.04
N TRP A 146 -12.16 -20.82 7.05
CA TRP A 146 -10.84 -20.88 6.38
C TRP A 146 -9.73 -21.47 7.26
N GLY A 147 -10.07 -21.90 8.47
CA GLY A 147 -9.15 -22.50 9.43
C GLY A 147 -9.75 -22.51 10.84
N PRO A 148 -8.93 -22.83 11.85
CA PRO A 148 -9.30 -22.59 13.25
C PRO A 148 -9.67 -21.12 13.47
N ASP A 149 -10.61 -20.87 14.38
CA ASP A 149 -11.02 -19.50 14.75
C ASP A 149 -9.80 -18.72 15.28
N PRO A 150 -9.33 -17.68 14.55
CA PRO A 150 -8.15 -16.94 14.92
C PRO A 150 -8.37 -16.02 16.13
N LEU A 151 -9.63 -15.78 16.51
CA LEU A 151 -10.03 -14.92 17.62
C LEU A 151 -10.51 -15.72 18.84
N ALA A 152 -10.37 -17.04 18.81
CA ALA A 152 -10.81 -17.93 19.88
C ALA A 152 -10.20 -17.53 21.23
N GLY A 153 -11.06 -17.22 22.20
CA GLY A 153 -10.65 -16.84 23.55
C GLY A 153 -10.23 -15.38 23.73
N ILE A 154 -10.31 -14.55 22.68
CA ILE A 154 -10.01 -13.12 22.75
C ILE A 154 -11.30 -12.34 23.04
N GLU A 155 -11.26 -11.49 24.07
CA GLU A 155 -12.34 -10.54 24.36
C GLU A 155 -11.96 -9.14 23.87
N VAL A 156 -12.60 -8.71 22.80
CA VAL A 156 -12.30 -7.47 22.09
C VAL A 156 -13.06 -6.32 22.73
N PRO A 157 -12.40 -5.18 23.05
CA PRO A 157 -13.11 -3.99 23.51
C PRO A 157 -13.96 -3.42 22.37
N ILE A 158 -15.16 -2.95 22.72
CA ILE A 158 -16.12 -2.40 21.75
C ILE A 158 -16.38 -0.95 22.11
N PRO A 159 -15.66 -0.01 21.46
CA PRO A 159 -15.95 1.40 21.60
C PRO A 159 -17.40 1.68 21.18
N PRO A 160 -18.19 2.43 21.99
CA PRO A 160 -19.60 2.68 21.70
C PRO A 160 -19.80 3.43 20.37
N ASP A 161 -18.87 4.31 20.04
CA ASP A 161 -18.92 5.18 18.86
C ASP A 161 -18.12 4.63 17.68
N LEU A 162 -17.77 3.34 17.67
CA LEU A 162 -17.09 2.72 16.52
C LEU A 162 -17.90 2.91 15.23
N LYS A 163 -17.29 3.59 14.26
CA LYS A 163 -17.83 3.87 12.93
C LYS A 163 -17.20 2.92 11.93
N ILE A 164 -17.94 1.91 11.53
CA ILE A 164 -17.49 0.94 10.53
C ILE A 164 -17.63 1.58 9.14
N PRO A 165 -16.61 1.49 8.26
CA PRO A 165 -16.71 1.94 6.88
C PRO A 165 -17.91 1.30 6.18
N PRO A 166 -18.68 2.05 5.37
CA PRO A 166 -19.93 1.56 4.81
C PRO A 166 -19.76 0.59 3.63
N GLY A 167 -18.56 0.48 3.06
CA GLY A 167 -18.25 -0.44 1.96
C GLY A 167 -18.33 -1.90 2.38
N SER A 168 -18.23 -2.80 1.39
CA SER A 168 -18.41 -4.24 1.59
C SER A 168 -17.39 -4.85 2.56
N ASP A 169 -16.21 -4.24 2.67
CA ASP A 169 -15.09 -4.78 3.44
C ASP A 169 -15.21 -4.49 4.93
N GLY A 170 -15.86 -3.39 5.33
CA GLY A 170 -16.10 -3.04 6.74
C GLY A 170 -14.89 -3.27 7.64
N HIS A 171 -13.70 -2.83 7.20
CA HIS A 171 -12.47 -3.10 7.91
C HIS A 171 -12.42 -2.34 9.24
N VAL A 172 -12.11 -3.06 10.31
CA VAL A 172 -11.96 -2.53 11.66
C VAL A 172 -10.67 -3.09 12.24
N ALA A 173 -9.82 -2.24 12.80
CA ALA A 173 -8.63 -2.65 13.52
C ALA A 173 -8.56 -1.95 14.88
N ILE A 174 -8.44 -2.75 15.95
CA ILE A 174 -8.55 -2.29 17.34
C ILE A 174 -7.26 -2.64 18.06
N ALA A 175 -6.49 -1.62 18.45
CA ALA A 175 -5.27 -1.76 19.21
C ALA A 175 -5.55 -1.63 20.72
N ASP A 176 -5.42 -2.73 21.44
CA ASP A 176 -5.74 -2.80 22.88
C ASP A 176 -4.47 -3.03 23.71
N GLU A 177 -3.99 -1.97 24.37
CA GLU A 177 -2.82 -2.04 25.24
C GLU A 177 -3.05 -2.96 26.46
N LYS A 178 -4.30 -3.06 26.96
CA LYS A 178 -4.61 -3.90 28.14
C LYS A 178 -4.31 -5.38 27.89
N THR A 179 -4.50 -5.84 26.66
CA THR A 179 -4.24 -7.23 26.26
C THR A 179 -3.00 -7.36 25.38
N ASN A 180 -2.26 -6.26 25.14
CA ASN A 180 -1.16 -6.18 24.19
C ASN A 180 -1.51 -6.82 22.84
N THR A 181 -2.71 -6.55 22.33
CA THR A 181 -3.25 -7.21 21.13
C THR A 181 -3.82 -6.18 20.17
N VAL A 182 -3.53 -6.34 18.88
CA VAL A 182 -4.24 -5.68 17.79
C VAL A 182 -5.12 -6.70 17.11
N VAL A 183 -6.43 -6.45 17.14
CA VAL A 183 -7.42 -7.31 16.47
C VAL A 183 -7.81 -6.65 15.16
N ASN A 184 -7.57 -7.34 14.05
CA ASN A 184 -7.87 -6.88 12.70
C ASN A 184 -9.02 -7.70 12.12
N LEU A 185 -10.10 -7.04 11.71
CA LEU A 185 -11.36 -7.67 11.31
C LEU A 185 -11.71 -7.32 9.87
N TRP A 186 -12.22 -8.31 9.14
CA TRP A 186 -12.73 -8.18 7.77
C TRP A 186 -14.23 -8.49 7.71
N VAL A 187 -14.97 -7.68 6.96
CA VAL A 187 -16.45 -7.61 6.88
C VAL A 187 -17.06 -7.49 8.27
N THR A 188 -16.61 -6.49 9.02
CA THR A 188 -17.09 -6.27 10.39
C THR A 188 -18.51 -5.70 10.38
N LYS A 189 -19.37 -6.20 11.27
CA LYS A 189 -20.72 -5.70 11.47
C LYS A 189 -21.04 -5.61 12.96
N LYS A 190 -21.83 -4.59 13.33
CA LYS A 190 -22.44 -4.53 14.67
C LYS A 190 -23.40 -5.70 14.87
N SER A 191 -23.36 -6.32 16.04
CA SER A 191 -24.14 -7.52 16.40
C SER A 191 -24.64 -7.44 17.84
N GLY A 192 -25.82 -6.86 18.04
CA GLY A 192 -26.28 -6.49 19.39
C GLY A 192 -25.34 -5.44 20.01
N ASN A 193 -24.86 -5.70 21.22
CA ASN A 193 -23.80 -4.90 21.86
C ASN A 193 -22.38 -5.35 21.46
N GLY A 194 -22.28 -6.35 20.58
CA GLY A 194 -21.07 -7.01 20.13
C GLY A 194 -20.64 -6.60 18.72
N LEU A 195 -19.51 -7.16 18.27
CA LEU A 195 -19.12 -7.22 16.86
C LEU A 195 -19.25 -8.66 16.33
N ARG A 196 -19.40 -8.79 15.02
CA ARG A 196 -19.15 -10.02 14.27
C ARG A 196 -18.34 -9.67 13.02
N ALA A 197 -17.57 -10.62 12.51
CA ALA A 197 -16.77 -10.44 11.31
C ALA A 197 -16.93 -11.66 10.39
N ASN A 198 -16.56 -11.54 9.12
CA ASN A 198 -16.42 -12.73 8.28
C ASN A 198 -15.16 -13.49 8.67
N TRP A 199 -14.05 -12.77 8.81
CA TRP A 199 -12.75 -13.32 9.20
C TRP A 199 -11.89 -12.23 9.88
N GLY A 200 -10.69 -12.60 10.31
CA GLY A 200 -9.76 -11.66 10.92
C GLY A 200 -8.49 -12.33 11.42
N ALA A 201 -7.73 -11.58 12.21
CA ALA A 201 -6.57 -12.07 12.94
C ALA A 201 -6.33 -11.22 14.18
N ALA A 202 -5.51 -11.74 15.09
CA ALA A 202 -5.01 -11.01 16.24
C ALA A 202 -3.49 -11.16 16.30
N VAL A 203 -2.78 -10.05 16.50
CA VAL A 203 -1.32 -10.01 16.61
C VAL A 203 -0.89 -9.18 17.82
N PRO A 204 0.31 -9.40 18.38
CA PRO A 204 0.78 -8.57 19.48
C PRO A 204 0.91 -7.10 19.09
N LEU A 205 0.45 -6.18 19.95
CA LEU A 205 0.60 -4.73 19.75
C LEU A 205 2.07 -4.31 19.69
N ASP A 206 2.92 -4.96 20.49
CA ASP A 206 4.38 -4.82 20.47
C ASP A 206 5.10 -5.70 19.44
N GLY A 207 4.34 -6.30 18.52
CA GLY A 207 4.82 -7.26 17.52
C GLY A 207 5.43 -6.63 16.28
N ASP A 208 5.47 -7.41 15.20
CA ASP A 208 5.93 -6.99 13.87
C ASP A 208 4.76 -6.79 12.88
N GLY A 209 3.51 -6.86 13.36
CA GLY A 209 2.32 -6.65 12.53
C GLY A 209 2.06 -7.72 11.48
N ARG A 210 2.70 -8.89 11.55
CA ARG A 210 2.50 -9.99 10.59
C ARG A 210 1.51 -11.02 11.14
N GLU A 211 0.53 -11.39 10.32
CA GLU A 211 -0.57 -12.28 10.70
C GLU A 211 -0.26 -13.72 10.24
N HIS A 212 -0.04 -14.63 11.19
CA HIS A 212 0.25 -16.04 10.93
C HIS A 212 -0.91 -16.98 11.29
N ASN A 213 -1.88 -16.50 12.06
CA ASN A 213 -3.08 -17.23 12.45
C ASN A 213 -4.32 -16.40 12.10
N GLY A 214 -5.03 -16.82 11.05
CA GLY A 214 -6.00 -15.96 10.38
C GLY A 214 -5.32 -14.90 9.51
N SER A 215 -6.13 -14.05 8.89
CA SER A 215 -5.64 -12.88 8.15
C SER A 215 -6.74 -11.86 7.95
N SER A 216 -6.44 -10.58 8.12
CA SER A 216 -7.32 -9.47 7.75
C SER A 216 -7.08 -8.98 6.33
N THR A 217 -5.96 -9.33 5.69
CA THR A 217 -5.65 -8.91 4.31
C THR A 217 -5.22 -10.09 3.43
N GLY A 218 -5.18 -9.90 2.10
CA GLY A 218 -4.63 -10.86 1.14
C GLY A 218 -3.21 -11.30 1.50
N ALA A 219 -2.36 -10.33 1.87
CA ALA A 219 -0.96 -10.55 2.24
C ALA A 219 -0.72 -11.07 3.68
N GLY A 220 -1.72 -11.01 4.57
CA GLY A 220 -1.52 -11.30 6.00
C GLY A 220 -0.66 -10.26 6.72
N ILE A 221 -0.80 -8.99 6.33
CA ILE A 221 -0.26 -7.84 7.05
C ILE A 221 -1.38 -7.28 7.91
N ALA A 222 -1.15 -7.02 9.19
CA ALA A 222 -2.16 -6.46 10.08
C ALA A 222 -2.80 -5.20 9.47
N ARG A 223 -4.13 -5.16 9.36
CA ARG A 223 -4.83 -4.01 8.78
C ARG A 223 -4.57 -2.69 9.51
N TYR A 224 -4.21 -2.75 10.79
CA TYR A 224 -3.78 -1.57 11.56
C TYR A 224 -2.44 -0.96 11.10
N ALA A 225 -1.61 -1.73 10.39
CA ALA A 225 -0.34 -1.26 9.84
C ALA A 225 -0.54 -0.59 8.48
N SER A 226 0.33 0.36 8.15
CA SER A 226 0.45 0.94 6.80
C SER A 226 -0.80 1.65 6.26
N VAL A 227 -1.72 2.05 7.13
CA VAL A 227 -2.90 2.87 6.82
C VAL A 227 -2.54 4.35 6.96
N VAL A 228 -2.87 5.15 5.95
CA VAL A 228 -2.68 6.61 5.99
C VAL A 228 -3.67 7.23 6.97
N ARG A 229 -3.19 7.87 8.03
CA ARG A 229 -4.06 8.46 9.07
C ARG A 229 -4.44 9.90 8.75
N ALA A 230 -5.60 10.32 9.27
CA ALA A 230 -6.06 11.69 9.07
C ALA A 230 -5.10 12.72 9.70
N GLU A 231 -4.55 12.42 10.88
CA GLU A 231 -3.57 13.31 11.54
C GLU A 231 -2.27 13.45 10.74
N GLU A 232 -1.78 12.37 10.13
CA GLU A 232 -0.54 12.38 9.33
C GLU A 232 -0.67 13.28 8.10
N ILE A 233 -1.86 13.29 7.48
CA ILE A 233 -2.17 14.20 6.38
C ILE A 233 -2.28 15.65 6.87
N ALA A 234 -2.89 15.88 8.03
CA ALA A 234 -2.96 17.22 8.62
C ALA A 234 -1.57 17.77 8.99
N ASP A 235 -0.68 16.92 9.50
CA ASP A 235 0.70 17.25 9.85
C ASP A 235 1.63 17.34 8.62
N GLY A 236 1.17 16.81 7.48
CA GLY A 236 1.91 16.81 6.22
C GLY A 236 3.05 15.79 6.16
N HIS A 237 3.08 14.81 7.06
CA HIS A 237 4.12 13.78 7.14
C HIS A 237 3.55 12.43 7.58
N ILE A 238 3.82 11.38 6.79
CA ILE A 238 3.48 9.98 7.11
C ILE A 238 4.80 9.25 7.41
N PRO A 239 5.06 8.86 8.68
CA PRO A 239 6.35 8.31 9.11
C PRO A 239 6.45 6.79 8.95
N HIS A 240 5.79 6.19 7.96
CA HIS A 240 5.77 4.75 7.75
C HIS A 240 5.51 4.33 6.30
N ALA A 241 5.78 3.06 5.99
CA ALA A 241 5.49 2.46 4.70
C ALA A 241 3.97 2.36 4.47
N LEU A 242 3.53 2.59 3.24
CA LEU A 242 2.12 2.56 2.86
C LEU A 242 1.65 1.15 2.48
N PHE A 243 0.35 0.93 2.49
CA PHE A 243 -0.29 -0.27 1.98
C PHE A 243 -1.05 0.06 0.69
N PHE A 244 -0.98 -0.82 -0.30
CA PHE A 244 -1.91 -0.74 -1.44
C PHE A 244 -2.37 -2.12 -1.89
N SER A 245 -3.58 -2.15 -2.45
CA SER A 245 -4.09 -3.29 -3.21
C SER A 245 -3.94 -3.06 -4.71
N THR A 246 -3.84 -4.14 -5.48
CA THR A 246 -3.65 -4.07 -6.94
C THR A 246 -4.34 -5.23 -7.67
N ASN A 247 -4.78 -4.99 -8.90
CA ASN A 247 -5.39 -6.00 -9.78
C ASN A 247 -4.37 -6.93 -10.48
N VAL A 248 -3.08 -6.78 -10.18
CA VAL A 248 -1.98 -7.55 -10.77
C VAL A 248 -1.11 -8.25 -9.75
N VAL A 249 -1.71 -8.71 -8.65
CA VAL A 249 -0.99 -9.52 -7.68
C VAL A 249 -0.57 -10.85 -8.30
N LYS A 250 0.71 -11.20 -8.17
CA LYS A 250 1.30 -12.44 -8.65
C LYS A 250 0.80 -13.63 -7.82
N PRO A 251 0.17 -14.65 -8.44
CA PRO A 251 -0.31 -15.80 -7.70
C PRO A 251 0.84 -16.61 -7.11
N LYS A 252 0.65 -17.12 -5.89
CA LYS A 252 1.51 -18.12 -5.22
C LYS A 252 2.93 -17.66 -4.88
N GLU A 253 3.26 -16.40 -5.07
CA GLU A 253 4.54 -15.81 -4.66
C GLU A 253 4.30 -14.76 -3.60
N VAL A 254 5.06 -14.88 -2.50
CA VAL A 254 4.98 -14.00 -1.34
C VAL A 254 6.39 -13.49 -1.06
N ARG A 255 6.50 -12.23 -0.66
CA ARG A 255 7.73 -11.63 -0.15
C ARG A 255 7.49 -11.11 1.26
N TYR A 256 8.52 -11.11 2.09
CA TYR A 256 8.44 -10.45 3.39
C TYR A 256 8.07 -8.96 3.21
N PRO A 257 7.13 -8.41 4.01
CA PRO A 257 6.57 -8.95 5.25
C PRO A 257 5.30 -9.81 5.10
N ALA A 258 4.79 -10.01 3.88
CA ALA A 258 3.61 -10.84 3.67
C ALA A 258 3.84 -12.28 4.16
N THR A 259 2.78 -12.90 4.68
CA THR A 259 2.78 -14.28 5.22
C THR A 259 2.02 -15.24 4.32
N LYS A 260 1.17 -14.72 3.44
CA LYS A 260 0.36 -15.45 2.47
C LYS A 260 0.08 -14.58 1.25
N THR A 261 -0.64 -15.15 0.29
CA THR A 261 -1.17 -14.41 -0.85
C THR A 261 -2.54 -14.92 -1.27
N ASP A 262 -3.41 -14.03 -1.73
CA ASP A 262 -4.66 -14.34 -2.43
C ASP A 262 -4.62 -13.95 -3.92
N GLY A 263 -3.43 -13.57 -4.40
CA GLY A 263 -3.19 -13.05 -5.73
C GLY A 263 -3.71 -13.94 -6.85
N SER A 264 -4.37 -13.32 -7.81
CA SER A 264 -4.95 -14.00 -8.98
C SER A 264 -4.54 -13.42 -10.33
N ASN A 265 -3.75 -12.32 -10.34
CA ASN A 265 -3.42 -11.54 -11.54
C ASN A 265 -4.69 -11.23 -12.36
N MET A 266 -5.66 -10.57 -11.74
CA MET A 266 -7.00 -10.34 -12.31
C MET A 266 -6.97 -9.69 -13.69
N ASP A 267 -6.02 -8.79 -13.93
CA ASP A 267 -5.84 -8.06 -15.19
C ASP A 267 -5.02 -8.84 -16.24
N GLY A 268 -4.44 -9.99 -15.88
CA GLY A 268 -3.63 -10.80 -16.78
C GLY A 268 -2.31 -10.12 -17.20
N ALA A 269 -1.71 -9.31 -16.33
CA ALA A 269 -0.45 -8.62 -16.60
C ALA A 269 0.67 -9.59 -16.97
N GLY A 270 1.59 -9.11 -17.83
CA GLY A 270 2.77 -9.86 -18.25
C GLY A 270 3.85 -9.90 -17.17
N SER A 271 3.85 -8.95 -16.24
CA SER A 271 4.77 -8.89 -15.10
C SER A 271 4.03 -8.59 -13.79
N PRO A 272 3.21 -9.52 -13.29
CA PRO A 272 2.47 -9.33 -12.04
C PRO A 272 3.44 -9.24 -10.85
N ILE A 273 3.02 -8.54 -9.80
CA ILE A 273 3.83 -8.21 -8.63
C ILE A 273 3.42 -9.03 -7.40
N PRO A 274 4.33 -9.69 -6.67
CA PRO A 274 3.96 -10.48 -5.51
C PRO A 274 3.53 -9.61 -4.32
N GLU A 275 2.61 -10.13 -3.51
CA GLU A 275 2.31 -9.54 -2.20
C GLU A 275 3.56 -9.49 -1.32
N GLY A 276 3.69 -8.39 -0.58
CA GLY A 276 4.87 -8.02 0.20
C GLY A 276 6.03 -7.44 -0.61
N ALA A 277 5.91 -7.30 -1.93
CA ALA A 277 6.88 -6.49 -2.68
C ALA A 277 6.81 -5.01 -2.23
N ARG A 278 7.96 -4.39 -2.00
CA ARG A 278 8.09 -2.97 -1.64
C ARG A 278 8.33 -2.12 -2.89
N VAL A 279 7.41 -1.22 -3.17
CA VAL A 279 7.45 -0.27 -4.28
C VAL A 279 7.82 1.11 -3.75
N GLN A 280 8.62 1.86 -4.50
CA GLN A 280 9.08 3.19 -4.11
C GLN A 280 8.89 4.16 -5.27
N LEU A 281 8.52 5.39 -4.97
CA LEU A 281 8.64 6.49 -5.92
C LEU A 281 10.12 6.87 -6.03
N ASP A 282 10.65 7.05 -7.24
CA ASP A 282 12.06 7.42 -7.42
C ASP A 282 12.43 8.63 -6.54
N PRO A 283 13.38 8.50 -5.59
CA PRO A 283 13.75 9.56 -4.66
C PRO A 283 14.41 10.75 -5.34
N SER A 284 14.80 10.63 -6.62
CA SER A 284 15.28 11.76 -7.42
C SER A 284 14.17 12.67 -7.95
N VAL A 285 12.89 12.25 -7.84
CA VAL A 285 11.74 13.10 -8.18
C VAL A 285 11.66 14.26 -7.20
N ASP A 286 11.72 15.49 -7.70
CA ASP A 286 11.43 16.68 -6.90
C ASP A 286 9.92 16.86 -6.78
N VAL A 287 9.34 16.29 -5.73
CA VAL A 287 7.90 16.35 -5.44
C VAL A 287 7.44 17.79 -5.22
N ASP A 288 8.29 18.65 -4.66
CA ASP A 288 7.94 20.04 -4.36
C ASP A 288 7.84 20.91 -5.62
N ALA A 289 8.52 20.50 -6.70
CA ALA A 289 8.46 21.16 -8.01
C ALA A 289 7.26 20.76 -8.88
N ILE A 290 6.48 19.74 -8.51
CA ILE A 290 5.34 19.27 -9.31
C ILE A 290 4.18 20.26 -9.19
N SER A 291 3.86 20.92 -10.30
CA SER A 291 2.77 21.91 -10.36
C SER A 291 1.41 21.25 -10.24
N GLY A 292 0.53 21.82 -9.42
CA GLY A 292 -0.86 21.37 -9.25
C GLY A 292 -1.05 20.22 -8.25
N MET A 293 0.04 19.72 -7.64
CA MET A 293 -0.05 18.71 -6.59
C MET A 293 -0.66 19.27 -5.31
N SER A 294 -1.68 18.59 -4.79
CA SER A 294 -2.29 18.96 -3.51
C SER A 294 -1.35 18.71 -2.32
N PRO A 295 -1.54 19.38 -1.17
CA PRO A 295 -0.78 19.08 0.05
C PRO A 295 -0.83 17.60 0.43
N GLY A 296 -1.99 16.95 0.33
CA GLY A 296 -2.13 15.54 0.67
C GLY A 296 -1.43 14.60 -0.32
N GLU A 297 -1.54 14.84 -1.63
CA GLU A 297 -0.77 14.07 -2.63
C GLU A 297 0.73 14.22 -2.42
N LYS A 298 1.19 15.41 -2.04
CA LYS A 298 2.60 15.67 -1.72
C LYS A 298 3.06 14.88 -0.51
N THR A 299 2.26 14.82 0.55
CA THR A 299 2.57 14.02 1.74
C THR A 299 2.65 12.53 1.41
N ILE A 300 1.71 12.01 0.62
CA ILE A 300 1.72 10.61 0.15
C ILE A 300 2.93 10.34 -0.75
N ALA A 301 3.24 11.23 -1.69
CA ALA A 301 4.40 11.08 -2.59
C ALA A 301 5.72 11.06 -1.82
N LYS A 302 5.89 11.93 -0.81
CA LYS A 302 7.07 11.94 0.06
C LYS A 302 7.19 10.65 0.88
N ALA A 303 6.08 10.15 1.43
CA ALA A 303 6.07 8.85 2.12
C ALA A 303 6.43 7.69 1.18
N LEU A 304 5.94 7.72 -0.07
CA LEU A 304 6.25 6.74 -1.10
C LEU A 304 7.73 6.81 -1.55
N GLN A 305 8.38 7.97 -1.43
CA GLN A 305 9.83 8.10 -1.62
C GLN A 305 10.61 7.57 -0.42
N GLU A 306 10.24 7.96 0.80
CA GLU A 306 11.02 7.68 2.00
C GLU A 306 10.83 6.25 2.50
N TYR A 307 9.58 5.79 2.62
CA TYR A 307 9.22 4.49 3.19
C TYR A 307 8.66 3.51 2.15
N GLY A 308 8.23 4.00 0.98
CA GLY A 308 7.63 3.16 -0.04
C GLY A 308 6.27 2.59 0.36
N ALA A 309 5.79 1.61 -0.40
CA ALA A 309 4.50 0.96 -0.21
C ALA A 309 4.58 -0.54 -0.47
N TYR A 310 3.86 -1.33 0.33
CA TYR A 310 3.77 -2.78 0.19
C TYR A 310 2.50 -3.18 -0.55
N VAL A 311 2.65 -4.13 -1.48
CA VAL A 311 1.53 -4.85 -2.07
C VAL A 311 0.89 -5.70 -0.97
N GLY A 312 -0.33 -5.38 -0.57
CA GLY A 312 -0.94 -5.98 0.61
C GLY A 312 -2.26 -6.72 0.38
N ASP A 313 -2.86 -6.53 -0.80
CA ASP A 313 -4.12 -7.17 -1.20
C ASP A 313 -4.27 -7.28 -2.72
N ASN A 314 -5.07 -8.24 -3.15
CA ASN A 314 -5.57 -8.33 -4.52
C ASN A 314 -6.86 -7.48 -4.66
N GLY A 315 -6.79 -6.37 -5.40
CA GLY A 315 -7.85 -5.35 -5.47
C GLY A 315 -8.22 -4.95 -6.91
N GLY A 316 -9.28 -4.16 -7.09
CA GLY A 316 -9.79 -3.82 -8.43
C GLY A 316 -9.04 -2.71 -9.17
N ALA A 317 -8.40 -1.79 -8.45
CA ALA A 317 -7.63 -0.68 -9.03
C ALA A 317 -6.21 -1.12 -9.39
N ARG A 318 -5.46 -0.29 -10.13
CA ARG A 318 -4.03 -0.57 -10.34
C ARG A 318 -3.28 -0.40 -9.03
N MET A 319 -3.52 0.71 -8.33
CA MET A 319 -3.01 0.92 -6.98
C MET A 319 -4.08 1.63 -6.16
N ALA A 320 -4.70 0.92 -5.22
CA ALA A 320 -5.58 1.52 -4.23
C ALA A 320 -4.89 1.54 -2.87
N PHE A 321 -4.42 2.73 -2.47
CA PHE A 321 -3.91 3.00 -1.14
C PHE A 321 -5.04 3.08 -0.13
N ILE A 322 -4.74 2.76 1.12
CA ILE A 322 -5.75 2.66 2.18
C ILE A 322 -5.55 3.77 3.20
N ALA A 323 -6.62 4.52 3.46
CA ALA A 323 -6.67 5.54 4.50
C ALA A 323 -7.57 5.10 5.66
N GLU A 324 -7.36 5.75 6.79
CA GLU A 324 -8.27 5.70 7.91
C GLU A 324 -9.65 6.23 7.49
N TYR A 325 -10.70 5.53 7.90
CA TYR A 325 -12.06 6.01 7.77
C TYR A 325 -12.36 6.99 8.91
N ALA A 326 -12.12 8.27 8.64
CA ALA A 326 -12.25 9.36 9.60
C ALA A 326 -13.40 10.33 9.22
N PRO A 327 -14.68 9.91 9.27
CA PRO A 327 -15.81 10.71 8.78
C PRO A 327 -16.09 11.99 9.59
N ASP A 328 -15.48 12.14 10.76
CA ASP A 328 -15.58 13.35 11.58
C ASP A 328 -14.39 14.31 11.41
N SER A 329 -13.40 13.93 10.60
CA SER A 329 -12.22 14.73 10.30
C SER A 329 -12.38 15.42 8.95
N ASP A 330 -11.93 16.67 8.87
CA ASP A 330 -11.80 17.42 7.62
C ASP A 330 -10.36 17.41 7.08
N ALA A 331 -9.45 16.64 7.69
CA ALA A 331 -8.02 16.63 7.34
C ALA A 331 -7.76 16.28 5.87
N TYR A 332 -8.40 15.23 5.36
CA TYR A 332 -8.25 14.82 3.95
C TYR A 332 -8.77 15.91 3.01
N GLU A 333 -9.96 16.44 3.26
CA GLU A 333 -10.59 17.50 2.47
C GLU A 333 -9.72 18.78 2.45
N ASN A 334 -9.24 19.22 3.62
CA ASN A 334 -8.36 20.38 3.77
C ASN A 334 -7.01 20.19 3.04
N ALA A 335 -6.55 18.95 2.89
CA ALA A 335 -5.35 18.60 2.15
C ALA A 335 -5.60 18.36 0.65
N GLY A 336 -6.83 18.55 0.16
CA GLY A 336 -7.20 18.35 -1.25
C GLY A 336 -7.44 16.89 -1.64
N LEU A 337 -7.69 16.02 -0.67
CA LEU A 337 -7.97 14.59 -0.85
C LEU A 337 -9.47 14.31 -0.64
N SER A 338 -10.30 14.87 -1.51
CA SER A 338 -11.77 14.86 -1.36
C SER A 338 -12.47 13.65 -1.98
N GLY A 339 -13.49 13.13 -1.29
CA GLY A 339 -14.36 12.02 -1.74
C GLY A 339 -13.84 10.62 -1.40
N ASP A 340 -14.62 9.57 -1.70
CA ASP A 340 -14.39 8.21 -1.18
C ASP A 340 -13.22 7.46 -1.85
N TYR A 341 -12.99 7.74 -3.14
CA TYR A 341 -11.95 7.16 -3.99
C TYR A 341 -11.13 8.31 -4.61
N VAL A 342 -10.21 8.84 -3.84
CA VAL A 342 -9.45 10.05 -4.21
C VAL A 342 -8.42 9.69 -5.28
N GLY A 343 -8.54 10.24 -6.48
CA GLY A 343 -7.54 10.04 -7.54
C GLY A 343 -6.25 10.80 -7.26
N LEU A 344 -5.13 10.07 -7.16
CA LEU A 344 -3.79 10.61 -6.89
C LEU A 344 -3.07 10.95 -8.22
N LYS A 345 -3.61 11.92 -8.96
CA LYS A 345 -3.27 12.18 -10.37
C LYS A 345 -1.95 12.91 -10.58
N SER A 346 -1.45 13.63 -9.56
CA SER A 346 -0.25 14.46 -9.66
C SER A 346 1.03 13.67 -9.39
N ILE A 347 0.93 12.48 -8.79
CA ILE A 347 2.07 11.61 -8.50
C ILE A 347 2.58 10.99 -9.83
N PRO A 348 3.89 11.04 -10.13
CA PRO A 348 4.42 10.54 -11.39
C PRO A 348 4.61 9.02 -11.32
N TRP A 349 3.53 8.27 -11.55
CA TRP A 349 3.49 6.80 -11.47
C TRP A 349 4.40 6.08 -12.46
N ASP A 350 4.87 6.75 -13.51
CA ASP A 350 5.91 6.24 -14.42
C ASP A 350 7.32 6.25 -13.79
N LYS A 351 7.48 6.85 -12.61
CA LYS A 351 8.71 6.91 -11.83
C LYS A 351 8.74 5.94 -10.65
N LEU A 352 7.93 4.88 -10.70
CA LEU A 352 7.98 3.81 -9.71
C LEU A 352 9.20 2.89 -9.93
N ARG A 353 9.70 2.33 -8.83
CA ARG A 353 10.70 1.26 -8.81
C ARG A 353 10.34 0.23 -7.75
N VAL A 354 10.70 -1.02 -7.97
CA VAL A 354 10.44 -2.14 -7.04
C VAL A 354 11.76 -2.61 -6.45
N LEU A 355 11.83 -2.67 -5.13
CA LEU A 355 13.05 -3.11 -4.44
C LEU A 355 13.26 -4.61 -4.60
N SER A 356 14.52 -5.04 -4.51
CA SER A 356 14.88 -6.47 -4.60
C SER A 356 14.27 -7.29 -3.45
N ASP A 357 14.20 -6.69 -2.27
CA ASP A 357 13.56 -7.19 -1.06
C ASP A 357 13.08 -6.01 -0.22
N TRP A 358 12.49 -6.31 0.93
CA TRP A 358 11.93 -5.33 1.87
C TRP A 358 12.90 -4.24 2.33
N SER A 359 14.21 -4.52 2.34
CA SER A 359 15.28 -3.63 2.83
C SER A 359 16.15 -3.06 1.71
N GLY A 360 15.86 -3.39 0.45
CA GLY A 360 16.74 -3.08 -0.68
C GLY A 360 18.09 -3.84 -0.63
N GLY A 361 18.11 -5.03 -0.06
CA GLY A 361 19.29 -5.89 0.04
C GLY A 361 20.31 -5.47 1.10
N THR A 362 19.88 -4.69 2.09
CA THR A 362 20.73 -4.22 3.20
C THR A 362 20.58 -5.04 4.47
N GLN A 363 19.48 -5.76 4.62
CA GLN A 363 19.18 -6.59 5.78
C GLN A 363 18.67 -7.97 5.35
N PRO A 364 18.99 -9.04 6.10
CA PRO A 364 18.41 -10.34 5.87
C PRO A 364 16.90 -10.31 6.20
N THR A 365 16.11 -11.10 5.48
CA THR A 365 14.71 -11.33 5.82
C THR A 365 14.59 -11.95 7.21
N PRO A 366 13.81 -11.36 8.14
CA PRO A 366 13.53 -11.96 9.43
C PRO A 366 12.90 -13.34 9.29
N ALA A 367 13.29 -14.27 10.16
CA ALA A 367 12.71 -15.61 10.18
C ALA A 367 11.28 -15.58 10.75
N ASP A 368 10.40 -16.43 10.22
CA ASP A 368 9.06 -16.59 10.77
C ASP A 368 9.12 -17.20 12.18
N PRO A 369 8.28 -16.73 13.11
CA PRO A 369 8.18 -17.33 14.44
C PRO A 369 7.72 -18.79 14.31
N GLY A 370 8.65 -19.73 14.46
CA GLY A 370 8.41 -21.18 14.33
C GLY A 370 9.30 -21.89 13.32
N SER A 371 10.02 -21.15 12.46
CA SER A 371 11.04 -21.72 11.58
C SER A 371 12.36 -21.91 12.34
N SER A 372 12.43 -22.86 13.26
CA SER A 372 13.72 -23.36 13.73
C SER A 372 14.36 -24.19 12.62
N SER A 373 15.22 -23.56 11.80
CA SER A 373 16.13 -24.29 10.92
C SER A 373 17.12 -25.07 11.80
N SER A 374 17.01 -26.40 11.80
CA SER A 374 18.07 -27.28 12.27
C SER A 374 19.28 -27.14 11.35
N SER A 375 20.15 -26.17 11.64
CA SER A 375 21.46 -26.07 11.00
C SER A 375 22.36 -27.15 11.57
N SER A 376 22.40 -28.31 10.91
CA SER A 376 23.50 -29.27 11.06
C SER A 376 24.75 -28.64 10.44
N SER A 377 25.62 -28.11 11.30
CA SER A 377 26.95 -27.65 10.94
C SER A 377 27.73 -28.81 10.30
N SER A 378 27.99 -28.73 9.00
CA SER A 378 28.99 -29.59 8.35
C SER A 378 30.25 -28.75 8.19
N SER A 379 31.12 -28.82 9.19
CA SER A 379 32.49 -28.31 9.10
C SER A 379 33.30 -29.24 8.22
N SER A 380 33.88 -28.68 7.17
CA SER A 380 34.91 -29.31 6.34
C SER A 380 36.25 -29.14 7.03
N ASP A 381 36.94 -30.25 7.34
CA ASP A 381 38.38 -30.27 7.59
C ASP A 381 38.93 -31.60 7.03
N GLU A 382 40.06 -31.50 6.34
CA GLU A 382 40.70 -32.58 5.59
C GLU A 382 41.72 -33.42 6.41
N GLU A 383 41.91 -34.65 5.93
CA GLU A 383 43.12 -35.49 5.89
C GLU A 383 43.66 -36.21 7.16
N SER A 384 43.56 -37.55 7.19
CA SER A 384 44.72 -38.50 7.14
C SER A 384 44.40 -39.96 7.58
N ALA A 385 44.79 -40.89 6.69
CA ALA A 385 45.36 -42.26 6.86
C ALA A 385 44.67 -43.42 7.65
N ASP A 386 44.58 -44.58 6.94
CA ASP A 386 44.68 -46.02 7.33
C ASP A 386 43.79 -46.56 8.50
N THR A 387 43.19 -47.76 8.52
CA THR A 387 43.40 -49.06 7.84
C THR A 387 42.13 -49.93 7.99
N GLU A 388 41.85 -50.77 6.98
CA GLU A 388 41.32 -52.15 7.00
C GLU A 388 40.29 -52.64 8.07
N GLN A 389 39.07 -52.98 7.63
CA GLN A 389 38.50 -54.36 7.68
C GLN A 389 37.02 -54.41 7.21
N VAL A 390 36.67 -55.50 6.54
CA VAL A 390 35.40 -55.85 5.83
C VAL A 390 35.10 -57.33 6.20
N PRO A 391 33.87 -57.90 6.12
CA PRO A 391 32.50 -57.53 6.52
C PRO A 391 31.87 -58.68 7.41
N PRO A 392 30.52 -58.92 7.48
CA PRO A 392 29.85 -59.65 6.40
C PRO A 392 28.37 -59.29 6.10
N THR A 393 28.01 -59.35 4.80
CA THR A 393 26.84 -60.03 4.15
C THR A 393 25.40 -59.75 4.66
N THR A 394 24.31 -59.48 3.91
CA THR A 394 23.82 -59.70 2.51
C THR A 394 22.25 -59.49 2.57
N PRO A 395 21.39 -59.38 1.52
CA PRO A 395 21.48 -58.93 0.12
C PRO A 395 20.44 -57.84 -0.33
N SER A 396 20.81 -57.13 -1.41
CA SER A 396 20.09 -56.79 -2.68
C SER A 396 18.61 -57.19 -2.85
N ALA A 397 17.67 -56.29 -3.24
CA ALA A 397 17.37 -55.67 -4.57
C ALA A 397 15.93 -56.11 -5.04
N PRO A 398 15.26 -55.53 -6.08
CA PRO A 398 15.75 -54.64 -7.12
C PRO A 398 14.87 -53.42 -7.48
N ALA A 399 15.33 -52.72 -8.51
CA ALA A 399 14.82 -51.50 -9.13
C ALA A 399 13.57 -51.67 -10.04
N ASP A 400 13.09 -50.50 -10.47
CA ASP A 400 12.27 -50.18 -11.65
C ASP A 400 10.75 -50.40 -11.60
N CYS A 401 10.01 -49.29 -11.65
CA CYS A 401 9.03 -48.98 -12.71
C CYS A 401 8.34 -47.62 -12.47
N VAL A 402 8.42 -46.72 -13.47
CA VAL A 402 7.48 -45.60 -13.69
C VAL A 402 6.22 -46.16 -14.36
N PRO A 403 5.01 -45.83 -13.89
CA PRO A 403 4.13 -44.87 -14.60
C PRO A 403 3.34 -43.96 -13.62
N GLY A 404 3.09 -42.68 -13.90
CA GLY A 404 2.04 -42.24 -14.81
C GLY A 404 0.96 -41.46 -14.04
N SER A 405 0.81 -40.17 -14.39
CA SER A 405 -0.36 -39.29 -14.24
C SER A 405 -1.49 -39.67 -13.25
N GLY A 406 -1.67 -38.83 -12.22
CA GLY A 406 -2.88 -38.79 -11.41
C GLY A 406 -3.14 -37.36 -10.90
N THR A 407 -3.93 -36.60 -11.64
CA THR A 407 -4.50 -35.31 -11.23
C THR A 407 -5.52 -35.53 -10.12
N ALA A 408 -5.22 -35.07 -8.91
CA ALA A 408 -6.22 -34.91 -7.86
C ALA A 408 -6.99 -33.60 -8.11
N VAL A 409 -8.23 -33.74 -8.57
CA VAL A 409 -9.21 -32.65 -8.66
C VAL A 409 -9.85 -32.48 -7.28
N VAL A 410 -9.73 -31.28 -6.71
CA VAL A 410 -10.52 -30.87 -5.54
C VAL A 410 -11.69 -30.00 -6.06
N PRO A 411 -12.96 -30.42 -5.90
CA PRO A 411 -14.12 -29.61 -6.31
C PRO A 411 -14.55 -28.65 -5.19
N GLY A 412 -14.87 -27.40 -5.52
CA GLY A 412 -15.69 -26.54 -4.64
C GLY A 412 -15.28 -25.08 -4.43
N ALA A 413 -14.89 -24.33 -5.46
CA ALA A 413 -14.83 -22.87 -5.34
C ALA A 413 -16.25 -22.27 -5.50
N PRO A 414 -16.76 -21.47 -4.53
CA PRO A 414 -18.06 -20.80 -4.68
C PRO A 414 -17.94 -19.57 -5.61
N VAL A 415 -19.00 -19.32 -6.35
CA VAL A 415 -19.17 -18.15 -7.24
C VAL A 415 -19.68 -16.96 -6.43
N VAL A 416 -19.04 -15.80 -6.58
CA VAL A 416 -19.44 -14.52 -5.96
C VAL A 416 -20.77 -14.02 -6.58
N PRO A 417 -21.82 -13.73 -5.80
CA PRO A 417 -23.05 -13.13 -6.33
C PRO A 417 -22.83 -11.68 -6.79
N GLY A 418 -23.13 -11.36 -8.05
CA GLY A 418 -23.13 -9.98 -8.57
C GLY A 418 -22.59 -9.77 -9.99
N ALA A 419 -21.95 -10.77 -10.61
CA ALA A 419 -21.43 -10.63 -11.97
C ALA A 419 -22.54 -10.77 -13.05
N PRO A 420 -22.57 -9.91 -14.10
CA PRO A 420 -23.51 -10.08 -15.22
C PRO A 420 -23.24 -11.40 -15.96
N ALA A 421 -24.29 -12.18 -16.23
CA ALA A 421 -24.18 -13.44 -16.96
C ALA A 421 -23.84 -13.20 -18.44
N VAL A 422 -22.77 -13.83 -18.93
CA VAL A 422 -22.38 -13.85 -20.35
C VAL A 422 -23.27 -14.87 -21.09
N PRO A 423 -24.01 -14.49 -22.15
CA PRO A 423 -24.83 -15.45 -22.91
C PRO A 423 -23.95 -16.52 -23.60
N GLY A 424 -24.20 -17.81 -23.32
CA GLY A 424 -23.59 -18.94 -24.05
C GLY A 424 -22.90 -20.02 -23.21
N ALA A 425 -22.85 -19.91 -21.87
CA ALA A 425 -22.28 -20.95 -21.03
C ALA A 425 -23.24 -22.16 -20.87
N PRO A 426 -22.77 -23.43 -20.92
CA PRO A 426 -23.64 -24.61 -20.77
C PRO A 426 -24.15 -24.76 -19.33
N ALA A 427 -25.45 -25.03 -19.16
CA ALA A 427 -26.05 -25.31 -17.86
C ALA A 427 -25.74 -26.74 -17.38
N VAL A 428 -25.30 -26.89 -16.13
CA VAL A 428 -25.14 -28.20 -15.45
C VAL A 428 -26.40 -28.48 -14.60
N PRO A 429 -27.10 -29.62 -14.78
CA PRO A 429 -28.31 -29.93 -14.01
C PRO A 429 -28.01 -30.33 -12.56
N GLY A 430 -28.74 -29.78 -11.57
CA GLY A 430 -28.74 -30.33 -10.20
C GLY A 430 -28.93 -29.38 -9.00
N SER A 431 -29.05 -28.06 -9.18
CA SER A 431 -29.18 -27.14 -8.02
C SER A 431 -30.63 -27.06 -7.49
N PRO A 432 -30.88 -27.20 -6.16
CA PRO A 432 -32.21 -27.04 -5.59
C PRO A 432 -32.64 -25.56 -5.54
N ALA A 433 -33.89 -25.27 -5.90
CA ALA A 433 -34.52 -23.97 -5.73
C ALA A 433 -35.29 -23.88 -4.40
N VAL A 434 -35.14 -22.77 -3.67
CA VAL A 434 -36.02 -22.43 -2.53
C VAL A 434 -36.82 -21.17 -2.88
N PRO A 435 -38.17 -21.16 -2.81
CA PRO A 435 -38.99 -20.03 -3.26
C PRO A 435 -39.21 -18.96 -2.18
N GLY A 436 -39.21 -17.68 -2.58
CA GLY A 436 -39.81 -16.58 -1.80
C GLY A 436 -38.94 -15.33 -1.60
N ALA A 437 -38.81 -14.50 -2.65
CA ALA A 437 -38.44 -13.09 -2.50
C ALA A 437 -39.20 -12.24 -3.54
N PRO A 438 -39.63 -11.01 -3.20
CA PRO A 438 -40.57 -10.23 -4.00
C PRO A 438 -39.91 -9.58 -5.23
N VAL A 439 -40.66 -9.48 -6.32
CA VAL A 439 -40.26 -8.86 -7.59
C VAL A 439 -40.62 -7.37 -7.58
N VAL A 440 -39.64 -6.50 -7.84
CA VAL A 440 -39.87 -5.08 -8.19
C VAL A 440 -39.61 -4.94 -9.70
N PRO A 441 -40.54 -4.41 -10.51
CA PRO A 441 -40.34 -4.31 -11.96
C PRO A 441 -39.57 -3.02 -12.32
N GLN A 442 -38.47 -3.18 -13.07
CA GLN A 442 -37.85 -2.07 -13.81
C GLN A 442 -38.50 -1.95 -15.19
N THR A 443 -39.03 -0.76 -15.49
CA THR A 443 -39.35 -0.32 -16.85
C THR A 443 -38.08 0.23 -17.50
N ALA A 444 -37.61 -0.39 -18.57
CA ALA A 444 -36.54 0.13 -19.42
C ALA A 444 -37.09 0.43 -20.82
N GLU A 445 -37.01 1.69 -21.25
CA GLU A 445 -37.20 2.08 -22.66
C GLU A 445 -35.98 1.64 -23.48
N ALA A 446 -36.26 1.03 -24.64
CA ALA A 446 -35.28 0.44 -25.54
C ALA A 446 -34.75 1.44 -26.57
N VAL A 447 -33.44 1.42 -26.82
CA VAL A 447 -32.81 1.98 -28.03
C VAL A 447 -32.33 0.80 -28.90
N PRO A 448 -32.66 0.72 -30.22
CA PRO A 448 -32.37 -0.48 -31.02
C PRO A 448 -30.92 -0.55 -31.54
N GLN A 449 -30.33 -1.75 -31.46
CA GLN A 449 -29.02 -2.10 -32.04
C GLN A 449 -29.10 -2.42 -33.54
N ALA A 450 -28.01 -2.15 -34.26
CA ALA A 450 -27.81 -2.46 -35.69
C ALA A 450 -27.46 -3.95 -35.94
N PRO A 451 -27.77 -4.51 -37.12
CA PRO A 451 -27.64 -5.95 -37.39
C PRO A 451 -26.21 -6.42 -37.75
N PRO A 452 -25.88 -7.71 -37.54
CA PRO A 452 -24.51 -8.25 -37.65
C PRO A 452 -24.08 -8.59 -39.09
N VAL A 453 -22.78 -8.47 -39.35
CA VAL A 453 -22.12 -8.79 -40.63
C VAL A 453 -21.75 -10.28 -40.70
N VAL A 454 -22.10 -10.92 -41.83
CA VAL A 454 -21.80 -12.32 -42.15
C VAL A 454 -20.52 -12.41 -42.98
N SER A 455 -19.57 -13.27 -42.57
CA SER A 455 -18.34 -13.58 -43.31
C SER A 455 -18.65 -14.41 -44.58
N GLN A 456 -18.16 -13.94 -45.73
CA GLN A 456 -18.02 -14.76 -46.94
C GLN A 456 -16.61 -14.65 -47.53
N THR A 457 -16.01 -15.80 -47.80
CA THR A 457 -14.73 -16.04 -48.46
C THR A 457 -14.92 -16.24 -49.96
N VAL A 458 -14.26 -15.46 -50.83
CA VAL A 458 -13.87 -15.86 -52.22
C VAL A 458 -12.72 -14.94 -52.76
N PRO A 459 -12.06 -15.19 -53.93
CA PRO A 459 -10.70 -15.69 -54.08
C PRO A 459 -9.71 -14.70 -54.78
N VAL A 460 -8.54 -15.23 -55.18
CA VAL A 460 -7.25 -14.59 -55.54
C VAL A 460 -7.11 -14.06 -57.00
N MET A 461 -6.50 -12.85 -57.13
CA MET A 461 -5.70 -12.21 -58.24
C MET A 461 -6.38 -11.69 -59.55
N PRO A 462 -5.77 -10.75 -60.35
CA PRO A 462 -4.40 -10.16 -60.28
C PRO A 462 -4.25 -8.61 -60.41
N GLN A 463 -3.13 -8.11 -59.85
CA GLN A 463 -2.20 -7.01 -60.22
C GLN A 463 -2.66 -5.83 -61.11
N ALA A 464 -2.52 -4.59 -60.59
CA ALA A 464 -2.29 -3.39 -61.39
C ALA A 464 -1.34 -2.40 -60.67
N VAL A 465 -0.35 -1.93 -61.41
CA VAL A 465 0.80 -1.08 -61.03
C VAL A 465 0.36 0.37 -60.80
N VAL A 466 0.84 1.02 -59.74
CA VAL A 466 0.82 2.49 -59.61
C VAL A 466 2.17 3.01 -59.07
N VAL A 467 2.70 4.01 -59.78
CA VAL A 467 4.02 4.63 -59.66
C VAL A 467 4.04 5.72 -58.58
N VAL A 468 5.14 5.82 -57.83
CA VAL A 468 5.44 6.83 -56.80
C VAL A 468 6.35 7.94 -57.37
N PRO A 469 6.15 9.22 -57.00
CA PRO A 469 7.24 10.20 -56.98
C PRO A 469 7.48 10.83 -55.57
N PRO A 470 8.69 11.39 -55.32
CA PRO A 470 9.26 11.48 -53.98
C PRO A 470 9.08 12.81 -53.23
N THR A 471 9.38 12.73 -51.95
CA THR A 471 9.35 13.70 -50.84
C THR A 471 10.29 14.90 -50.97
N THR A 472 9.90 16.03 -50.37
CA THR A 472 10.82 17.12 -49.98
C THR A 472 10.31 17.83 -48.72
N ALA A 473 11.18 17.98 -47.72
CA ALA A 473 10.92 18.61 -46.43
C ALA A 473 11.19 20.12 -46.46
N PRO A 474 10.57 20.94 -45.58
CA PRO A 474 10.97 22.33 -45.39
C PRO A 474 11.85 22.56 -44.15
N VAL A 475 12.82 23.47 -44.32
CA VAL A 475 13.84 23.93 -43.38
C VAL A 475 13.39 25.19 -42.63
N VAL A 476 13.78 25.32 -41.36
CA VAL A 476 13.56 26.44 -40.43
C VAL A 476 14.51 27.62 -40.73
N PRO A 477 14.09 28.90 -40.61
CA PRO A 477 15.01 30.04 -40.73
C PRO A 477 15.51 30.55 -39.37
N ALA A 478 16.81 30.88 -39.30
CA ALA A 478 17.44 31.63 -38.22
C ALA A 478 17.76 33.06 -38.67
N SER A 479 17.60 34.03 -37.76
CA SER A 479 18.09 35.42 -37.87
C SER A 479 19.60 35.46 -37.59
N PRO A 480 20.38 36.38 -38.19
CA PRO A 480 20.72 37.61 -37.47
C PRO A 480 20.93 38.86 -38.36
N GLY A 481 20.75 40.03 -37.75
CA GLY A 481 21.31 41.28 -38.23
C GLY A 481 22.74 41.46 -37.70
N ASP A 482 23.63 41.96 -38.57
CA ASP A 482 24.56 43.04 -38.26
C ASP A 482 25.22 43.56 -39.56
N VAL A 483 25.48 44.85 -39.55
CA VAL A 483 25.86 45.73 -40.67
C VAL A 483 27.38 45.63 -40.93
N PRO A 484 27.87 45.97 -42.15
CA PRO A 484 28.68 47.19 -42.22
C PRO A 484 28.39 48.07 -43.45
N VAL A 485 28.40 49.38 -43.19
CA VAL A 485 28.40 50.49 -44.15
C VAL A 485 29.83 50.67 -44.69
N GLY A 486 29.92 50.83 -46.00
CA GLY A 486 30.81 51.81 -46.63
C GLY A 486 29.95 52.98 -47.10
#